data_AF-A0A1E5A369-F1
#
_entry.id   AF-A0A1E5A369-F1
#
_cell.length_a   1.000
_cell.length_b   1.000
_cell.length_c   1.000
_cell.angle_alpha   90.00
_cell.angle_beta   90.00
_cell.angle_gamma   90.00
#
_symmetry.space_group_name_H-M   'P 1'
#
loop_
_entity.id
_entity.type
_entity.pdbx_description
1 polymer ?
#
loop_
_entity_poly.entity_id
_entity_poly.type
_entity_poly.pdbx_seq_one_letter_code
_entity_poly.pdbx_strand_id
1 'polypeptide(L)'
;MAIENNANHGVVLFARDISRVADFYQQTLGLSVVEEKPSHYLLQGGGIEIVIHALSKKAAASIVIEDPPERRVDSPFKPAFFVQELSAVRAAAKSTGGGLKPVSGAWEIRGAVVLDGWDPEGNIVQFKQKI
;
A
#
# COMPACT_ATOMS: atom_id res chain seq x y z
N MET A 1 3.49 -30.01 4.26
CA MET A 1 3.38 -29.24 3.01
C MET A 1 3.12 -27.80 3.39
N ALA A 2 4.11 -26.93 3.20
CA ALA A 2 3.79 -25.51 3.12
C ALA A 2 2.87 -25.35 1.91
N ILE A 3 1.68 -24.79 2.09
CA ILE A 3 0.90 -24.33 0.95
C ILE A 3 1.78 -23.25 0.33
N GLU A 4 2.33 -23.51 -0.86
CA GLU A 4 2.98 -22.47 -1.66
C GLU A 4 1.96 -21.36 -1.83
N ASN A 5 2.20 -20.26 -1.12
CA ASN A 5 1.33 -19.10 -1.15
C ASN A 5 1.69 -18.29 -2.41
N ASN A 6 1.56 -18.92 -3.59
CA ASN A 6 1.88 -18.28 -4.85
C ASN A 6 0.88 -17.15 -5.09
N ALA A 7 1.36 -15.92 -5.01
CA ALA A 7 0.62 -14.77 -5.49
C ALA A 7 0.52 -14.87 -7.02
N ASN A 8 -0.69 -15.06 -7.55
CA ASN A 8 -0.92 -15.11 -9.00
C ASN A 8 -1.00 -13.71 -9.62
N HIS A 9 -1.08 -12.67 -8.80
CA HIS A 9 -1.20 -11.28 -9.20
C HIS A 9 -0.34 -10.40 -8.29
N GLY A 10 0.40 -9.46 -8.89
CA GLY A 10 1.26 -8.55 -8.17
C GLY A 10 1.06 -7.10 -8.60
N VAL A 11 1.49 -6.18 -7.75
CA VAL A 11 1.63 -4.76 -8.09
C VAL A 11 3.07 -4.32 -7.85
N VAL A 12 3.59 -3.49 -8.74
CA VAL A 12 4.88 -2.84 -8.59
C VAL A 12 4.65 -1.37 -8.23
N LEU A 13 5.22 -0.94 -7.12
CA LEU A 13 5.15 0.44 -6.63
C LEU A 13 6.53 1.04 -6.69
N PHE A 14 6.65 2.20 -7.31
CA PHE A 14 7.90 2.96 -7.28
C PHE A 14 7.91 3.87 -6.06
N ALA A 15 8.97 3.78 -5.26
CA ALA A 15 9.13 4.57 -4.05
C ALA A 15 10.53 5.17 -3.98
N ARG A 16 10.63 6.32 -3.32
CA ARG A 16 11.90 6.95 -2.95
C ARG A 16 12.47 6.30 -1.69
N ASP A 17 11.65 6.06 -0.69
CA ASP A 17 11.98 5.36 0.56
C ASP A 17 11.26 4.00 0.59
N ILE A 18 11.92 2.99 0.03
CA ILE A 18 11.33 1.65 -0.12
C ILE A 18 11.07 0.96 1.22
N SER A 19 11.85 1.25 2.27
CA SER A 19 11.66 0.66 3.60
C SER A 19 10.42 1.23 4.27
N ARG A 20 10.24 2.56 4.22
CA ARG A 20 9.05 3.21 4.79
C ARG A 20 7.76 2.79 4.08
N VAL A 21 7.80 2.67 2.76
CA VAL A 21 6.65 2.17 1.99
C VAL A 21 6.41 0.68 2.26
N ALA A 22 7.45 -0.14 2.39
CA ALA A 22 7.30 -1.55 2.75
C ALA A 22 6.64 -1.71 4.13
N ASP A 23 7.05 -0.95 5.14
CA ASP A 23 6.44 -0.98 6.49
C ASP A 23 4.96 -0.65 6.47
N PHE A 24 4.54 0.33 5.66
CA PHE A 24 3.12 0.64 5.45
C PHE A 24 2.35 -0.57 4.94
N TYR A 25 2.82 -1.24 3.87
CA TYR A 25 2.10 -2.37 3.28
C TYR A 25 2.16 -3.64 4.15
N GLN A 26 3.26 -3.86 4.88
CA GLN A 26 3.32 -4.92 5.89
C GLN A 26 2.24 -4.74 6.96
N GLN A 27 2.13 -3.54 7.55
CA GLN A 27 1.20 -3.30 8.66
C GLN A 27 -0.26 -3.19 8.20
N THR A 28 -0.52 -2.61 7.01
CA THR A 28 -1.90 -2.42 6.53
C THR A 28 -2.50 -3.67 5.90
N LEU A 29 -1.67 -4.54 5.30
CA LEU A 29 -2.14 -5.73 4.58
C LEU A 29 -1.70 -7.06 5.23
N GLY A 30 -0.90 -7.02 6.29
CA GLY A 30 -0.38 -8.22 6.95
C GLY A 30 0.57 -9.03 6.06
N LEU A 31 1.34 -8.35 5.21
CA LEU A 31 2.31 -8.99 4.33
C LEU A 31 3.64 -9.19 5.04
N SER A 32 4.38 -10.20 4.62
CA SER A 32 5.75 -10.49 5.08
C SER A 32 6.76 -10.10 4.00
N VAL A 33 7.93 -9.62 4.40
CA VAL A 33 9.08 -9.47 3.49
C VAL A 33 9.58 -10.84 3.06
N VAL A 34 9.67 -11.04 1.76
CA VAL A 34 10.22 -12.25 1.12
C VAL A 34 11.59 -11.97 0.52
N GLU A 35 11.79 -10.75 0.00
CA GLU A 35 13.09 -10.31 -0.50
C GLU A 35 13.34 -8.86 -0.07
N GLU A 36 14.58 -8.59 0.36
CA GLU A 36 15.06 -7.26 0.73
C GLU A 36 16.38 -6.98 0.00
N LYS A 37 16.37 -6.00 -0.90
CA LYS A 37 17.54 -5.55 -1.64
C LYS A 37 17.56 -4.01 -1.72
N PRO A 38 18.74 -3.41 -1.94
CA PRO A 38 18.82 -1.95 -2.14
C PRO A 38 17.97 -1.43 -3.30
N SER A 39 17.68 -2.27 -4.30
CA SER A 39 16.85 -1.90 -5.45
C SER A 39 15.36 -2.10 -5.21
N HIS A 40 14.96 -3.01 -4.32
CA HIS A 40 13.54 -3.30 -4.09
C HIS A 40 13.31 -4.17 -2.86
N TYR A 41 12.09 -4.10 -2.34
CA TYR A 41 11.54 -5.04 -1.36
C TYR A 41 10.41 -5.81 -2.04
N LEU A 42 10.31 -7.12 -1.77
CA LEU A 42 9.21 -7.96 -2.20
C LEU A 42 8.42 -8.40 -0.97
N LEU A 43 7.14 -8.05 -0.92
CA LEU A 43 6.22 -8.45 0.13
C LEU A 43 5.21 -9.47 -0.39
N GLN A 44 4.90 -10.50 0.41
CA GLN A 44 3.84 -11.46 0.10
C GLN A 44 3.00 -11.85 1.32
N GLY A 45 1.75 -12.19 1.07
CA GLY A 45 0.80 -12.64 2.09
C GLY A 45 -0.63 -12.58 1.56
N GLY A 46 -1.50 -13.48 2.03
CA GLY A 46 -2.93 -13.46 1.65
C GLY A 46 -3.20 -13.56 0.13
N GLY A 47 -2.28 -14.15 -0.65
CA GLY A 47 -2.37 -14.22 -2.12
C GLY A 47 -2.00 -12.93 -2.86
N ILE A 48 -1.41 -11.95 -2.16
CA ILE A 48 -0.96 -10.66 -2.70
C ILE A 48 0.57 -10.69 -2.82
N GLU A 49 1.08 -10.12 -3.90
CA GLU A 49 2.49 -9.72 -4.05
C GLU A 49 2.60 -8.22 -4.29
N ILE A 50 3.52 -7.57 -3.57
CA ILE A 50 3.88 -6.17 -3.78
C ILE A 50 5.39 -6.08 -3.93
N VAL A 51 5.84 -5.56 -5.07
CA VAL A 51 7.24 -5.18 -5.27
C VAL A 51 7.36 -3.66 -5.07
N ILE A 52 8.08 -3.24 -4.04
CA ILE A 52 8.41 -1.84 -3.78
C ILE A 52 9.77 -1.57 -4.43
N HIS A 53 9.77 -0.99 -5.62
CA HIS A 53 10.96 -0.74 -6.42
C HIS A 53 11.52 0.66 -6.16
N ALA A 54 12.82 0.74 -5.87
CA ALA A 54 13.50 2.02 -5.67
C ALA A 54 13.51 2.83 -6.96
N LEU A 55 13.21 4.12 -6.87
CA LEU A 55 13.38 5.04 -7.98
C LEU A 55 14.86 5.11 -8.40
N SER A 56 15.10 5.31 -9.69
CA SER A 56 16.46 5.65 -10.15
C SER A 56 16.96 6.91 -9.44
N LYS A 57 18.28 7.04 -9.21
CA LYS A 57 18.87 8.23 -8.58
C LYS A 57 18.40 9.55 -9.22
N LYS A 58 18.27 9.55 -10.56
CA LYS A 58 17.78 10.71 -11.32
C LYS A 58 16.32 11.05 -11.00
N ALA A 59 15.44 10.05 -10.97
CA ALA A 59 14.03 10.25 -10.65
C ALA A 59 13.81 10.61 -9.17
N ALA A 60 14.57 9.98 -8.27
CA ALA A 60 14.51 10.28 -6.83
C ALA A 60 14.96 11.73 -6.52
N ALA A 61 15.94 12.26 -7.27
CA ALA A 61 16.42 13.64 -7.08
C ALA A 61 15.38 14.71 -7.44
N SER A 62 14.41 14.40 -8.30
CA SER A 62 13.33 15.32 -8.69
C SER A 62 12.08 15.24 -7.81
N ILE A 63 12.02 14.31 -6.85
CA ILE A 63 10.82 14.08 -6.04
C ILE A 63 11.09 14.54 -4.61
N VAL A 64 10.29 15.47 -4.12
CA VAL A 64 10.23 15.85 -2.70
C VAL A 64 9.09 15.07 -2.05
N ILE A 65 9.39 14.36 -0.95
CA ILE A 65 8.35 13.73 -0.13
C ILE A 65 8.05 14.72 1.00
N GLU A 66 6.87 15.35 0.92
CA GLU A 66 6.37 16.27 1.94
C GLU A 66 5.87 15.52 3.18
N ASP A 67 5.72 16.24 4.30
CA ASP A 67 5.07 15.74 5.51
C ASP A 67 3.99 16.73 5.97
N PRO A 68 2.69 16.44 5.76
CA PRO A 68 2.14 15.22 5.16
C PRO A 68 2.44 15.11 3.66
N PRO A 69 2.46 13.89 3.07
CA PRO A 69 2.79 13.72 1.66
C PRO A 69 1.73 14.31 0.74
N GLU A 70 2.16 14.90 -0.37
CA GLU A 70 1.28 15.29 -1.47
C GLU A 70 0.61 14.02 -2.03
N ARG A 71 -0.72 14.02 -2.03
CA ARG A 71 -1.51 12.86 -2.47
C ARG A 71 -1.55 12.82 -4.00
N ARG A 72 -1.16 11.70 -4.59
CA ARG A 72 -1.14 11.44 -6.04
C ARG A 72 -2.54 11.12 -6.59
N VAL A 73 -3.49 12.01 -6.34
CA VAL A 73 -4.92 11.82 -6.67
C VAL A 73 -5.19 11.79 -8.17
N ASP A 74 -4.30 12.40 -8.97
CA ASP A 74 -4.40 12.44 -10.43
C ASP A 74 -3.78 11.21 -11.11
N SER A 75 -3.28 10.24 -10.33
CA SER A 75 -2.82 8.96 -10.87
C SER A 75 -4.00 8.20 -11.51
N PRO A 76 -3.88 7.76 -12.78
CA PRO A 76 -4.97 7.05 -13.46
C PRO A 76 -5.22 5.64 -12.88
N PHE A 77 -4.33 5.14 -12.03
CA PHE A 77 -4.42 3.85 -11.38
C PHE A 77 -4.22 3.95 -9.88
N LYS A 78 -4.97 3.13 -9.14
CA LYS A 78 -4.76 2.82 -7.72
C LYS A 78 -4.94 1.32 -7.49
N PRO A 79 -4.04 0.64 -6.75
CA PRO A 79 -4.28 -0.73 -6.34
C PRO A 79 -5.44 -0.79 -5.34
N ALA A 80 -6.14 -1.92 -5.30
CA ALA A 80 -7.27 -2.14 -4.41
C ALA A 80 -7.18 -3.50 -3.74
N PHE A 81 -7.24 -3.52 -2.40
CA PHE A 81 -7.06 -4.73 -1.60
C PHE A 81 -8.24 -4.99 -0.69
N PHE A 82 -8.58 -6.27 -0.52
CA PHE A 82 -9.46 -6.70 0.55
C PHE A 82 -8.69 -6.79 1.85
N VAL A 83 -9.29 -6.25 2.92
CA VAL A 83 -8.74 -6.23 4.27
C VAL A 83 -9.79 -6.77 5.23
N GLN A 84 -9.34 -7.28 6.38
CA GLN A 84 -10.26 -7.80 7.39
C GLN A 84 -11.08 -6.67 8.03
N GLU A 85 -10.43 -5.54 8.36
CA GLU A 85 -11.04 -4.52 9.21
C GLU A 85 -10.45 -3.12 8.91
N LEU A 86 -11.27 -2.19 8.44
CA LEU A 86 -10.87 -0.86 7.97
C LEU A 86 -10.37 0.03 9.11
N SER A 87 -10.79 -0.18 10.37
CA SER A 87 -10.29 0.62 11.49
C SER A 87 -8.87 0.20 11.90
N ALA A 88 -8.54 -1.09 11.89
CA ALA A 88 -7.16 -1.58 12.04
C ALA A 88 -6.25 -1.04 10.94
N VAL A 89 -6.70 -1.08 9.68
CA VAL A 89 -5.96 -0.51 8.55
C VAL A 89 -5.74 0.99 8.73
N ARG A 90 -6.73 1.73 9.25
CA ARG A 90 -6.58 3.15 9.57
C ARG A 90 -5.52 3.40 10.64
N ALA A 91 -5.48 2.58 11.68
CA ALA A 91 -4.48 2.68 12.75
C ALA A 91 -3.07 2.42 12.20
N ALA A 92 -2.91 1.33 11.45
CA ALA A 92 -1.64 0.95 10.80
C ALA A 92 -1.16 1.99 9.78
N ALA A 93 -2.06 2.53 8.96
CA ALA A 93 -1.71 3.58 8.00
C ALA A 93 -1.20 4.83 8.71
N LYS A 94 -1.83 5.25 9.81
CA LYS A 94 -1.38 6.42 10.60
C LYS A 94 -0.02 6.17 11.25
N SER A 95 0.22 4.99 11.83
CA SER A 95 1.49 4.68 12.50
C SER A 95 2.68 4.62 11.54
N THR A 96 2.42 4.39 10.25
CA THR A 96 3.45 4.28 9.21
C THR A 96 3.59 5.55 8.34
N GLY A 97 2.84 6.61 8.64
CA GLY A 97 2.93 7.91 7.96
C GLY A 97 2.02 8.06 6.74
N GLY A 98 1.09 7.13 6.53
CA GLY A 98 0.00 7.23 5.56
C GLY A 98 -1.33 7.62 6.20
N GLY A 99 -2.44 7.31 5.52
CA GLY A 99 -3.77 7.57 6.07
C GLY A 99 -4.91 7.07 5.21
N LEU A 100 -6.13 7.16 5.74
CA LEU A 100 -7.38 6.81 5.05
C LEU A 100 -8.34 8.00 5.06
N LYS A 101 -9.16 8.14 4.01
CA LYS A 101 -10.32 9.04 4.00
C LYS A 101 -11.23 8.79 5.22
N PRO A 102 -11.98 9.80 5.68
CA PRO A 102 -12.94 9.61 6.78
C PRO A 102 -14.04 8.61 6.39
N VAL A 103 -14.68 7.99 7.38
CA VAL A 103 -15.77 7.01 7.16
C VAL A 103 -16.95 7.62 6.41
N SER A 104 -17.18 8.93 6.53
CA SER A 104 -18.19 9.65 5.74
C SER A 104 -17.93 9.64 4.23
N GLY A 105 -16.70 9.33 3.80
CA GLY A 105 -16.34 9.12 2.39
C GLY A 105 -16.35 7.66 1.96
N ALA A 106 -16.80 6.75 2.82
CA ALA A 106 -16.96 5.34 2.47
C ALA A 106 -18.17 5.15 1.54
N TRP A 107 -18.09 4.14 0.69
CA TRP A 107 -19.19 3.75 -0.17
C TRP A 107 -19.25 2.23 -0.31
N GLU A 108 -20.39 1.72 -0.74
CA GLU A 108 -20.62 0.29 -0.88
C GLU A 108 -20.57 -0.15 -2.34
N ILE A 109 -19.90 -1.26 -2.60
CA ILE A 109 -19.88 -1.90 -3.90
C ILE A 109 -19.71 -3.40 -3.76
N ARG A 110 -20.61 -4.14 -4.42
CA ARG A 110 -20.54 -5.61 -4.51
C ARG A 110 -20.37 -6.30 -3.14
N GLY A 111 -21.12 -5.84 -2.13
CA GLY A 111 -21.08 -6.40 -0.77
C GLY A 111 -19.84 -6.02 0.04
N ALA A 112 -19.18 -4.91 -0.29
CA ALA A 112 -18.03 -4.40 0.46
C ALA A 112 -18.16 -2.91 0.71
N VAL A 113 -17.77 -2.47 1.91
CA VAL A 113 -17.46 -1.07 2.20
C VAL A 113 -16.05 -0.78 1.71
N VAL A 114 -15.87 0.33 1.01
CA VAL A 114 -14.58 0.70 0.43
C VAL A 114 -14.17 2.11 0.82
N LEU A 115 -12.88 2.30 1.05
CA LEU A 115 -12.26 3.57 1.40
C LEU A 115 -10.93 3.73 0.67
N ASP A 116 -10.70 4.93 0.13
CA ASP A 116 -9.37 5.30 -0.34
C ASP A 116 -8.49 5.72 0.84
N GLY A 117 -7.22 5.40 0.75
CA GLY A 117 -6.14 5.92 1.58
C GLY A 117 -4.93 6.29 0.75
N TRP A 118 -3.85 6.62 1.44
CA TRP A 118 -2.57 6.94 0.86
C TRP A 118 -1.44 6.34 1.69
N ASP A 119 -0.39 5.90 1.00
CA ASP A 119 0.85 5.47 1.63
C ASP A 119 1.69 6.70 2.08
N PRO A 120 2.87 6.48 2.70
CA PRO A 120 3.70 7.58 3.21
C PRO A 120 4.33 8.47 2.14
N GLU A 121 4.22 8.11 0.86
CA GLU A 121 4.66 8.92 -0.28
C GLU A 121 3.48 9.50 -1.09
N GLY A 122 2.25 9.31 -0.60
CA GLY A 122 1.05 9.85 -1.22
C GLY A 122 0.48 9.00 -2.35
N ASN A 123 0.98 7.78 -2.59
CA ASN A 123 0.33 6.86 -3.54
C ASN A 123 -1.07 6.52 -3.05
N ILE A 124 -2.07 6.67 -3.91
CA ILE A 124 -3.45 6.31 -3.56
C ILE A 124 -3.61 4.79 -3.61
N VAL A 125 -4.20 4.23 -2.55
CA VAL A 125 -4.56 2.82 -2.43
C VAL A 125 -6.01 2.71 -1.95
N GLN A 126 -6.76 1.73 -2.44
CA GLN A 126 -8.12 1.46 -1.98
C GLN A 126 -8.18 0.22 -1.10
N PHE A 127 -8.86 0.33 0.04
CA PHE A 127 -9.11 -0.77 0.96
C PHE A 127 -10.58 -1.15 0.93
N LYS A 128 -10.86 -2.45 0.95
CA LYS A 128 -12.21 -3.03 0.87
C LYS A 128 -12.43 -3.99 2.02
N GLN A 129 -13.52 -3.81 2.76
CA GLN A 129 -13.95 -4.75 3.80
C GLN A 129 -15.30 -5.32 3.39
N LYS A 130 -15.44 -6.65 3.44
CA LYS A 130 -16.73 -7.30 3.19
C LYS A 130 -17.74 -6.91 4.27
N ILE A 131 -18.97 -6.68 3.87
CA ILE A 131 -20.13 -6.47 4.75
C ILE A 131 -20.62 -7.81 5.29
#